data_AF-A0A1Q5NFF6-F1
#
_entry.id   AF-A0A1Q5NFF6-F1
#
_cell.length_a   1.000
_cell.length_b   1.000
_cell.length_c   1.000
_cell.angle_alpha   90.00
_cell.angle_beta   90.00
_cell.angle_gamma   90.00
#
_symmetry.space_group_name_H-M   'P 1'
#
loop_
_entity.id
_entity.type
_entity.pdbx_description
1 polymer ?
#
loop_
_entity_poly.entity_id
_entity_poly.type
_entity_poly.pdbx_seq_one_letter_code
_entity_poly.pdbx_strand_id
1 'polypeptide(L)' 'MLLTMANGQNDVRMTLRVSRDSGETWGPLTEVRVGEDPVVPENPGRYPPCVCPRCSKREWNAVASFRMVS' A
#
# COMPACT_ATOMS: atom_id res chain seq x y z
N MET A 1 -10.77 33.11 -19.94
CA MET A 1 -10.96 32.91 -18.50
C MET A 1 -11.22 31.42 -18.30
N LEU A 2 -10.16 30.62 -18.12
CA LEU A 2 -10.30 29.17 -17.95
C LEU A 2 -10.85 28.95 -16.54
N LEU A 3 -12.12 28.54 -16.43
CA LEU A 3 -12.65 27.96 -15.22
C LEU A 3 -11.95 26.61 -15.06
N THR A 4 -10.84 26.59 -14.33
CA THR A 4 -10.25 25.34 -13.85
C THR A 4 -11.32 24.69 -13.00
N MET A 5 -11.96 23.65 -13.54
CA MET A 5 -12.65 22.64 -12.77
C MET A 5 -11.59 21.95 -11.89
N ALA A 6 -11.08 22.65 -10.87
CA ALA A 6 -10.24 22.03 -9.87
C ALA A 6 -11.16 21.03 -9.17
N ASN A 7 -11.07 19.76 -9.55
CA ASN A 7 -11.89 18.65 -9.03
C ASN A 7 -11.56 18.33 -7.56
N GLY A 8 -11.43 19.36 -6.71
CA GLY A 8 -10.93 19.27 -5.34
C GLY A 8 -9.48 18.81 -5.26
N GLN A 9 -8.63 19.15 -6.24
CA GLN A 9 -7.21 18.78 -6.17
C GLN A 9 -6.56 19.34 -4.91
N ASN A 10 -5.76 18.52 -4.22
CA ASN A 10 -5.14 18.83 -2.92
C ASN A 10 -6.12 18.90 -1.73
N ASP A 11 -7.41 18.61 -1.91
CA ASP A 11 -8.35 18.47 -0.78
C ASP A 11 -8.03 17.20 0.01
N VAL A 12 -8.05 17.30 1.34
CA VAL A 12 -8.00 16.13 2.23
C VAL A 12 -9.34 15.41 2.14
N ARG A 13 -9.32 14.14 1.69
CA ARG A 13 -10.53 13.30 1.58
C ARG A 13 -10.59 12.21 2.64
N MET A 14 -9.46 11.88 3.23
CA MET A 14 -9.37 10.85 4.26
C MET A 14 -8.21 11.16 5.19
N THR A 15 -8.36 10.75 6.44
CA THR A 15 -7.27 10.73 7.41
C THR A 15 -7.04 9.30 7.87
N LEU A 16 -5.78 8.86 7.93
CA LEU A 16 -5.39 7.52 8.32
C LEU A 16 -4.49 7.56 9.57
N ARG A 17 -4.65 6.57 10.45
CA ARG A 17 -3.68 6.24 11.49
C ARG A 17 -3.48 4.73 11.49
N VAL A 18 -2.27 4.28 11.82
CA VAL A 18 -1.91 2.86 11.84
C VAL A 18 -1.49 2.48 13.25
N SER A 19 -2.08 1.40 13.77
CA SER A 19 -1.60 0.69 14.95
C SER A 19 -0.83 -0.56 14.51
N ARG A 20 0.26 -0.85 15.22
CA ARG A 20 1.10 -2.06 15.00
C ARG A 20 1.04 -3.04 16.17
N ASP A 21 0.23 -2.72 17.18
CA ASP A 21 0.10 -3.38 18.47
C ASP A 21 -1.38 -3.61 18.81
N SER A 22 -2.16 -4.02 17.82
CA SER A 22 -3.57 -4.42 17.99
C SER A 22 -4.48 -3.31 18.55
N GLY A 23 -4.14 -2.05 18.30
CA GLY A 23 -4.93 -0.88 18.66
C GLY A 23 -4.51 -0.21 19.97
N GLU A 24 -3.45 -0.71 20.63
CA GLU A 24 -2.97 -0.16 21.89
C GLU A 24 -2.33 1.22 21.71
N THR A 25 -1.47 1.37 20.69
CA THR A 25 -0.92 2.68 20.30
C THR A 25 -1.21 2.98 18.83
N TRP A 26 -1.32 4.28 18.55
CA TRP A 26 -1.63 4.79 17.22
C TRP A 26 -0.55 5.74 16.76
N GLY A 27 0.00 5.46 15.59
CA GLY A 27 0.97 6.33 14.93
C GLY A 27 0.42 7.72 14.58
N PRO A 28 1.24 8.54 13.90
CA PRO A 28 0.85 9.88 13.48
C PRO A 28 -0.34 9.86 12.50
N LEU A 29 -1.06 10.97 12.45
CA LEU A 29 -2.14 11.21 11.50
C LEU A 29 -1.54 11.43 10.10
N THR A 30 -2.03 10.69 9.11
CA THR A 30 -1.69 10.89 7.69
C THR A 30 -2.92 11.44 6.97
N GLU A 31 -2.79 12.57 6.30
CA GLU A 31 -3.81 13.11 5.39
C GLU A 31 -3.65 12.48 4.01
N VAL A 32 -4.74 12.00 3.42
CA VAL A 32 -4.76 11.52 2.04
C VAL A 32 -5.50 12.53 1.18
N ARG A 33 -4.79 13.05 0.18
CA ARG A 33 -5.26 14.16 -0.65
C ARG A 33 -5.57 13.73 -2.08
N VAL A 34 -6.51 14.43 -2.72
CA VAL A 34 -6.86 14.17 -4.12
C VAL A 34 -5.71 14.55 -5.05
N GLY A 35 -5.32 13.62 -5.92
CA GLY A 35 -4.31 13.85 -6.96
C GLY A 35 -2.87 13.63 -6.49
N GLU A 36 -2.66 13.28 -5.22
CA GLU A 36 -1.42 12.64 -4.80
C GLU A 36 -1.43 11.23 -5.40
N ASP A 37 -0.43 10.87 -6.19
CA ASP A 37 -0.35 9.59 -6.91
C ASP A 37 0.33 8.58 -5.97
N PRO A 38 -0.42 7.77 -5.19
CA PRO A 38 0.22 6.84 -4.28
C PRO A 38 0.99 5.83 -5.11
N VAL A 39 2.21 5.52 -4.69
CA VAL A 39 3.02 4.45 -5.32
C VAL A 39 2.18 3.18 -5.34
N VAL A 40 1.65 2.83 -6.51
CA VAL A 40 0.91 1.58 -6.70
C VAL A 40 1.95 0.48 -6.60
N PRO A 41 1.84 -0.44 -5.63
CA PRO A 41 2.76 -1.57 -5.57
C PRO A 41 2.65 -2.35 -6.88
N GLU A 42 3.78 -2.70 -7.49
CA GLU A 42 3.83 -3.47 -8.75
C GLU A 42 3.04 -4.80 -8.66
N ASN A 43 2.80 -5.29 -7.45
CA ASN A 43 1.92 -6.42 -7.16
C ASN A 43 0.94 -6.10 -6.03
N PRO A 44 -0.25 -5.55 -6.33
CA PRO A 44 -1.24 -5.19 -5.31
C PRO A 44 -1.81 -6.41 -4.57
N GLY A 45 -1.64 -7.63 -5.10
CA GLY A 45 -2.06 -8.88 -4.45
C GLY A 45 -1.17 -9.32 -3.28
N ARG A 46 -0.05 -8.63 -3.01
CA ARG A 46 0.91 -8.98 -1.95
C ARG A 46 1.33 -7.79 -1.08
N TYR A 47 0.43 -6.84 -0.81
CA TYR A 47 0.74 -5.73 0.10
C TYR A 47 0.05 -5.86 1.47
N PRO A 48 0.77 -5.65 2.59
CA PRO A 48 2.24 -5.56 2.66
C PRO A 48 2.86 -6.94 2.41
N PRO A 49 4.07 -7.02 1.82
CA PRO A 49 4.77 -8.30 1.73
C PRO A 49 5.02 -8.80 3.15
N CYS A 50 4.39 -9.91 3.50
CA CYS A 50 4.55 -10.49 4.82
C CYS A 50 5.95 -11.08 4.93
N VAL A 51 6.84 -10.43 5.69
CA VAL A 51 8.23 -10.88 5.90
C VAL A 51 8.38 -11.88 7.05
N CYS A 52 7.29 -12.42 7.59
CA CYS A 52 7.39 -13.41 8.66
C CYS A 52 8.06 -14.71 8.16
N PRO A 53 8.71 -15.50 9.05
CA PRO A 53 9.42 -16.73 8.66
C PRO A 53 8.57 -17.76 7.91
N ARG A 54 7.24 -17.72 8.07
CA ARG A 54 6.31 -18.61 7.35
C ARG A 54 6.09 -18.17 5.91
N CYS A 55 5.96 -16.87 5.68
CA CYS A 55 5.71 -16.30 4.36
C CYS A 55 6.99 -16.26 3.52
N SER A 56 8.14 -15.90 4.10
CA SER A 56 9.43 -15.90 3.40
C SER A 56 9.82 -17.28 2.84
N LYS A 57 9.54 -18.36 3.58
CA LYS A 57 9.74 -19.74 3.10
C LYS A 57 8.84 -20.11 1.91
N ARG A 58 7.62 -19.57 1.85
CA ARG A 58 6.66 -19.85 0.77
C ARG A 58 7.01 -19.13 -0.53
N GLU A 59 7.61 -17.95 -0.46
CA GLU A 59 8.08 -17.20 -1.63
C GLU A 59 9.21 -17.92 -2.36
N TRP A 60 10.14 -18.53 -1.61
CA TRP A 60 11.21 -19.35 -2.16
C TRP A 60 10.70 -20.54 -2.98
N ASN A 61 9.66 -21.22 -2.50
CA ASN A 61 9.04 -22.33 -3.21
C ASN A 61 8.29 -21.89 -4.48
N ALA A 62 7.64 -20.72 -4.45
CA ALA A 62 6.97 -20.18 -5.64
C ALA A 62 7.96 -19.80 -6.74
N VAL A 63 9.09 -19.15 -6.40
CA VAL A 63 10.15 -18.80 -7.37
C VAL A 63 10.82 -20.03 -7.97
N ALA A 64 10.97 -21.11 -7.20
CA ALA A 64 11.49 -22.38 -7.70
C ALA A 64 10.55 -23.06 -8.72
N SER A 65 9.23 -23.01 -8.50
CA SER A 65 8.24 -23.61 -9.42
C SER A 65 8.16 -22.90 -10.77
N PHE A 66 8.38 -21.58 -10.83
CA PHE A 66 8.41 -20.86 -12.11
C PHE A 66 9.63 -21.18 -12.99
N ARG A 67 10.71 -21.74 -12.43
CA ARG A 67 11.91 -22.14 -13.18
C ARG A 67 11.84 -23.55 -13.78
N MET A 68 10.81 -24.34 -13.47
CA MET A 68 10.69 -25.75 -13.91
C MET A 68 9.65 -26.00 -15.01
N VAL A 69 8.91 -24.98 -15.48
CA VAL A 69 8.07 -25.12 -16.67
C VAL A 69 8.89 -24.63 -17.87
N SER A 70 9.61 -25.56 -18.51
CA SER A 70 10.23 -25.43 -19.83
C SER A 70 9.50 -26.34 -20.81
#